data_AF-A0A7U9QYJ7-F1
#
_entry.id   AF-A0A7U9QYJ7-F1
#
_cell.length_a   1.000
_cell.length_b   1.000
_cell.length_c   1.000
_cell.angle_alpha   90.00
_cell.angle_beta   90.00
_cell.angle_gamma   90.00
#
_symmetry.space_group_name_H-M   'P 1'
#
loop_
_entity.id
_entity.type
_entity.pdbx_description
1 polymer ?
#
loop_
_entity_poly.entity_id
_entity_poly.type
_entity_poly.pdbx_seq_one_letter_code
_entity_poly.pdbx_strand_id
1 'polypeptide(L)'
;MVSEDKKENKFISVVVYLHNDRDHIVPFFDTVLRMFRENFEKYEVICVNDASQDDSVEVLKNYFADNTEEDREAWWSGCMINVIHMSYFQGLEASMNAGRDMAIGDFVYEFDDINPDYPPRLIREVYDRMLSGYDIVSAGCRGRIRLTSRLFYFFYNMTSKSKNGIGHETFRILSRRAINRVMSMGQYIPYRKAVYANCGLKTYTLSYESQGGTKRNKSKTDRSERTSLAMDSFIYFTNVLERMSLAVSSIFLVFTLGVIVYIVGSVFSESQPVEGWVSTMGFLSLGFFGVFSLLTFIMKYLSVMLSLIFKHQRYLIEGVEKISER
;
A
#
# COMPACT_ATOMS: atom_id res chain seq x y z
N MET A 1 -36.84 8.29 21.17
CA MET A 1 -35.91 9.26 21.80
C MET A 1 -34.59 9.10 21.08
N VAL A 2 -34.36 9.94 20.07
CA VAL A 2 -33.09 9.97 19.32
C VAL A 2 -32.13 10.75 20.20
N SER A 3 -31.08 10.08 20.68
CA SER A 3 -30.02 10.68 21.50
C SER A 3 -29.44 11.89 20.77
N GLU A 4 -29.31 13.01 21.48
CA GLU A 4 -28.56 14.19 21.05
C GLU A 4 -27.21 13.78 20.42
N ASP A 5 -26.89 14.34 19.25
CA ASP A 5 -25.65 14.10 18.49
C ASP A 5 -24.43 14.54 19.31
N LYS A 6 -23.99 13.66 20.20
CA LYS A 6 -22.76 13.86 20.95
C LYS A 6 -21.59 13.52 20.03
N LYS A 7 -20.79 14.54 19.70
CA LYS A 7 -19.54 14.35 18.95
C LYS A 7 -18.63 13.36 19.68
N GLU A 8 -17.85 12.62 18.90
CA GLU A 8 -16.89 11.66 19.43
C GLU A 8 -15.69 12.41 20.03
N ASN A 9 -15.34 12.10 21.28
CA ASN A 9 -14.18 12.67 21.99
C ASN A 9 -12.87 11.91 21.69
N LYS A 10 -12.87 11.03 20.68
CA LYS A 10 -11.66 10.35 20.21
C LYS A 10 -10.87 11.28 19.31
N PHE A 11 -9.56 11.36 19.53
CA PHE A 11 -8.73 12.24 18.72
C PHE A 11 -8.44 11.59 17.37
N ILE A 12 -8.74 12.27 16.27
CA ILE A 12 -8.54 11.73 14.92
C ILE A 12 -7.42 12.47 14.19
N SER A 13 -6.47 11.75 13.61
CA SER A 13 -5.51 12.32 12.66
C SER A 13 -5.94 12.04 11.23
N VAL A 14 -5.85 13.03 10.36
CA VAL A 14 -6.15 12.92 8.94
C VAL A 14 -4.87 13.11 8.15
N VAL A 15 -4.31 12.03 7.61
CA VAL A 15 -3.10 12.06 6.79
C VAL A 15 -3.50 12.07 5.32
N VAL A 16 -3.04 13.08 4.59
CA VAL A 16 -3.43 13.33 3.19
C VAL A 16 -2.18 13.44 2.32
N TYR A 17 -2.11 12.63 1.26
CA TYR A 17 -1.05 12.74 0.26
C TYR A 17 -1.37 13.82 -0.79
N LEU A 18 -0.38 14.65 -1.13
CA LEU A 18 -0.48 15.69 -2.15
C LEU A 18 0.72 15.62 -3.08
N HIS A 19 0.47 15.56 -4.39
CA HIS A 19 1.49 15.77 -5.43
C HIS A 19 0.83 16.27 -6.71
N ASN A 20 0.97 17.55 -7.05
CA ASN A 20 0.33 18.14 -8.25
C ASN A 20 -1.20 17.95 -8.27
N ASP A 21 -1.86 18.49 -7.25
CA ASP A 21 -3.24 18.21 -6.85
C ASP A 21 -4.11 19.47 -6.73
N ARG A 22 -3.64 20.61 -7.24
CA ARG A 22 -4.24 21.96 -7.15
C ARG A 22 -5.78 21.98 -7.23
N ASP A 23 -6.35 21.40 -8.29
CA ASP A 23 -7.79 21.49 -8.60
C ASP A 23 -8.69 20.70 -7.65
N HIS A 24 -8.10 19.76 -6.88
CA HIS A 24 -8.84 18.83 -6.04
C HIS A 24 -8.75 19.17 -4.55
N ILE A 25 -7.85 20.08 -4.14
CA ILE A 25 -7.64 20.47 -2.75
C ILE A 25 -8.93 21.02 -2.12
N VAL A 26 -9.51 22.06 -2.71
CA VAL A 26 -10.69 22.74 -2.15
C VAL A 26 -11.90 21.80 -2.02
N PRO A 27 -12.34 21.09 -3.08
CA PRO A 27 -13.50 20.18 -2.97
C PRO A 27 -13.31 19.04 -1.96
N PHE A 28 -12.06 18.55 -1.83
CA PHE A 28 -11.72 17.50 -0.88
C PHE A 28 -11.86 17.99 0.56
N PHE A 29 -11.20 19.09 0.91
CA PHE A 29 -11.23 19.61 2.27
C PHE A 29 -12.63 20.10 2.68
N ASP A 30 -13.41 20.68 1.77
CA ASP A 30 -14.81 21.04 2.05
C ASP A 30 -15.64 19.82 2.45
N THR A 31 -15.41 18.68 1.79
CA THR A 31 -16.13 17.44 2.07
C THR A 31 -15.66 16.81 3.39
N VAL A 32 -14.34 16.68 3.56
CA VAL A 32 -13.73 15.98 4.69
C VAL A 32 -13.89 16.81 5.96
N LEU A 33 -13.50 18.08 5.97
CA LEU A 33 -13.55 18.92 7.19
C LEU A 33 -14.98 19.09 7.69
N ARG A 34 -15.96 19.24 6.79
CA ARG A 34 -17.39 19.26 7.17
C ARG A 34 -17.79 18.00 7.92
N MET A 35 -17.47 16.83 7.37
CA MET A 35 -17.75 15.55 8.02
C MET A 35 -17.05 15.42 9.37
N PHE A 36 -15.79 15.86 9.46
CA PHE A 36 -15.02 15.71 10.70
C PHE A 36 -15.54 16.61 11.81
N ARG A 37 -15.86 17.87 11.48
CA ARG A 37 -16.45 18.82 12.42
C ARG A 37 -17.78 18.35 12.98
N GLU A 38 -18.63 17.74 12.14
CA GLU A 38 -19.95 17.26 12.55
C GLU A 38 -19.85 16.03 13.47
N ASN A 39 -18.78 15.23 13.36
CA ASN A 39 -18.69 13.92 14.01
C ASN A 39 -17.67 13.84 15.16
N PHE A 40 -16.65 14.69 15.20
CA PHE A 40 -15.51 14.59 16.13
C PHE A 40 -15.26 15.91 16.86
N GLU A 41 -14.92 15.82 18.14
CA GLU A 41 -14.54 17.00 18.95
C GLU A 41 -13.12 17.48 18.65
N LYS A 42 -12.20 16.55 18.38
CA LYS A 42 -10.78 16.83 18.20
C LYS A 42 -10.26 16.09 16.98
N TYR A 43 -9.65 16.83 16.06
CA TYR A 43 -8.94 16.25 14.94
C TYR A 43 -7.77 17.13 14.50
N GLU A 44 -6.80 16.50 13.87
CA GLU A 44 -5.67 17.17 13.22
C GLU A 44 -5.59 16.75 11.75
N VAL A 45 -5.01 17.61 10.92
CA VAL A 45 -4.81 17.37 9.51
C VAL A 45 -3.32 17.46 9.22
N ILE A 46 -2.78 16.42 8.60
CA ILE A 46 -1.38 16.30 8.20
C ILE A 46 -1.37 16.11 6.69
N CYS A 47 -1.05 17.19 5.98
CA CYS A 47 -0.87 17.18 4.54
C CYS A 47 0.59 16.85 4.22
N VAL A 48 0.85 15.87 3.37
CA VAL A 48 2.21 15.53 2.94
C VAL A 48 2.38 15.95 1.49
N ASN A 49 3.11 17.03 1.27
CA ASN A 49 3.50 17.52 -0.04
C ASN A 49 4.75 16.78 -0.53
N ASP A 50 4.56 15.89 -1.50
CA ASP A 50 5.61 15.10 -2.12
C ASP A 50 6.29 15.86 -3.26
N ALA A 51 6.89 17.01 -2.93
CA ALA A 51 7.56 17.91 -3.87
C ALA A 51 6.69 18.27 -5.10
N SER A 52 5.46 18.76 -4.86
CA SER A 52 4.61 19.30 -5.92
C SER A 52 5.34 20.41 -6.70
N GLN A 53 5.10 20.45 -8.01
CA GLN A 53 5.67 21.43 -8.95
C GLN A 53 4.65 22.48 -9.40
N ASP A 54 3.39 22.34 -8.97
CA ASP A 54 2.31 23.28 -9.21
C ASP A 54 1.97 24.11 -7.95
N ASP A 55 0.96 24.96 -8.06
CA ASP A 55 0.50 25.83 -6.97
C ASP A 55 -0.30 25.07 -5.88
N SER A 56 -0.17 23.74 -5.76
CA SER A 56 -0.92 22.94 -4.77
C SER A 56 -0.73 23.45 -3.34
N VAL A 57 0.52 23.73 -2.97
CA VAL A 57 0.85 24.22 -1.62
C VAL A 57 0.25 25.60 -1.38
N GLU A 58 0.29 26.49 -2.39
CA GLU A 58 -0.28 27.83 -2.28
C GLU A 58 -1.81 27.79 -2.14
N VAL A 59 -2.48 26.96 -2.95
CA VAL A 59 -3.94 26.75 -2.85
C VAL A 59 -4.32 26.17 -1.49
N LEU A 60 -3.53 25.23 -0.96
CA LEU A 60 -3.74 24.68 0.39
C LEU A 60 -3.63 25.79 1.45
N LYS A 61 -2.59 26.63 1.35
CA LYS A 61 -2.39 27.76 2.29
C LYS A 61 -3.52 28.76 2.20
N ASN A 62 -3.90 29.18 1.00
CA ASN A 62 -4.99 30.14 0.80
C ASN A 62 -6.33 29.60 1.31
N TYR A 63 -6.61 28.31 1.07
CA TYR A 63 -7.82 27.65 1.59
C TYR A 63 -7.92 27.75 3.13
N PHE A 64 -6.79 27.62 3.83
CA PHE A 64 -6.75 27.77 5.28
C PHE A 64 -6.55 29.22 5.76
N ALA A 65 -6.00 30.11 4.94
CA ALA A 65 -5.71 31.51 5.29
C ALA A 65 -6.87 32.48 5.02
N ASP A 66 -7.64 32.32 3.94
CA ASP A 66 -8.69 33.25 3.48
C ASP A 66 -9.98 33.22 4.34
N ASN A 67 -9.94 32.61 5.54
CA ASN A 67 -11.07 32.57 6.47
C ASN A 67 -10.97 33.66 7.54
N THR A 68 -10.65 34.90 7.15
CA THR A 68 -10.49 36.04 8.05
C THR A 68 -11.82 36.72 8.42
N GLU A 69 -12.09 36.66 9.72
CA GLU A 69 -12.74 37.63 10.62
C GLU A 69 -14.21 38.06 10.47
N GLU A 70 -14.87 38.11 9.32
CA GLU A 70 -16.21 38.75 9.27
C GLU A 70 -17.43 37.82 9.05
N ASP A 71 -17.28 36.60 8.53
CA ASP A 71 -18.46 35.78 8.17
C ASP A 71 -18.62 34.41 8.87
N ARG A 72 -17.64 33.92 9.63
CA ARG A 72 -17.75 32.59 10.26
C ARG A 72 -16.91 32.53 11.52
N GLU A 73 -17.50 32.11 12.65
CA GLU A 73 -16.74 31.33 13.64
C GLU A 73 -15.93 30.29 12.85
N ALA A 74 -14.60 30.41 12.78
CA ALA A 74 -13.81 29.72 11.75
C ALA A 74 -14.21 28.23 11.70
N TRP A 75 -14.66 27.74 10.54
CA TRP A 75 -15.30 26.40 10.45
C TRP A 75 -14.33 25.25 10.78
N TRP A 76 -13.05 25.57 10.93
CA TRP A 76 -11.95 24.70 11.35
C TRP A 76 -11.26 25.18 12.65
N SER A 77 -11.83 26.17 13.36
CA SER A 77 -11.26 26.72 14.61
C SER A 77 -11.02 25.61 15.63
N GLY A 78 -9.77 25.46 16.07
CA GLY A 78 -9.32 24.36 16.93
C GLY A 78 -8.72 23.14 16.22
N CYS A 79 -8.68 23.10 14.89
CA CYS A 79 -7.98 22.07 14.13
C CYS A 79 -6.50 22.41 13.93
N MET A 80 -5.61 21.47 14.27
CA MET A 80 -4.17 21.62 13.96
C MET A 80 -3.90 21.16 12.53
N ILE A 81 -3.34 22.05 11.71
CA ILE A 81 -2.98 21.75 10.32
C ILE A 81 -1.46 21.81 10.17
N ASN A 82 -0.87 20.67 9.80
CA ASN A 82 0.55 20.53 9.54
C ASN A 82 0.76 20.14 8.08
N VAL A 83 1.73 20.76 7.43
CA VAL A 83 2.18 20.41 6.08
C VAL A 83 3.62 19.89 6.18
N ILE A 84 3.81 18.64 5.76
CA ILE A 84 5.13 18.02 5.64
C ILE A 84 5.61 18.23 4.21
N HIS A 85 6.75 18.88 4.04
CA HIS A 85 7.41 19.06 2.74
C HIS A 85 8.48 17.99 2.57
N MET A 86 8.31 17.11 1.58
CA MET A 86 9.32 16.11 1.23
C MET A 86 10.46 16.77 0.45
N SER A 87 11.72 16.38 0.72
CA SER A 87 12.91 17.03 0.11
C SER A 87 13.01 16.91 -1.41
N TYR A 88 12.40 15.88 -1.97
CA TYR A 88 12.23 15.62 -3.40
C TYR A 88 11.11 14.59 -3.54
N PHE A 89 10.67 14.37 -4.78
CA PHE A 89 9.64 13.38 -5.09
C PHE A 89 10.10 11.97 -4.70
N GLN A 90 9.41 11.38 -3.73
CA GLN A 90 9.73 10.07 -3.13
C GLN A 90 8.58 9.07 -3.27
N GLY A 91 7.43 9.52 -3.75
CA GLY A 91 6.26 8.70 -4.03
C GLY A 91 5.32 8.54 -2.83
N LEU A 92 4.16 7.98 -3.13
CA LEU A 92 3.01 7.84 -2.21
C LEU A 92 3.35 7.12 -0.90
N GLU A 93 4.01 5.96 -0.96
CA GLU A 93 4.21 5.12 0.24
C GLU A 93 5.21 5.78 1.21
N ALA A 94 6.28 6.39 0.70
CA ALA A 94 7.26 7.12 1.50
C ALA A 94 6.62 8.34 2.18
N SER A 95 5.88 9.13 1.41
CA SER A 95 5.17 10.31 1.88
C SER A 95 4.10 9.98 2.93
N MET A 96 3.29 8.95 2.68
CA MET A 96 2.27 8.55 3.66
C MET A 96 2.88 7.94 4.93
N ASN A 97 4.03 7.27 4.85
CA ASN A 97 4.77 6.86 6.04
C ASN A 97 5.23 8.08 6.86
N ALA A 98 5.67 9.17 6.21
CA ALA A 98 6.03 10.43 6.88
C ALA A 98 4.84 11.04 7.64
N GLY A 99 3.69 11.14 6.97
CA GLY A 99 2.48 11.66 7.60
C GLY A 99 1.97 10.78 8.75
N ARG A 100 2.01 9.45 8.59
CA ARG A 100 1.61 8.52 9.65
C ARG A 100 2.52 8.59 10.87
N ASP A 101 3.83 8.75 10.67
CA ASP A 101 4.81 8.85 11.76
C ASP A 101 4.65 10.17 12.55
N MET A 102 4.09 11.22 11.92
CA MET A 102 3.75 12.49 12.60
C MET A 102 2.37 12.46 13.29
N ALA A 103 1.46 11.58 12.87
CA ALA A 103 0.08 11.51 13.39
C ALA A 103 0.02 11.04 14.86
N ILE A 104 -0.72 11.77 15.71
CA ILE A 104 -0.82 11.53 17.16
C ILE A 104 -2.21 11.06 17.67
N GLY A 105 -3.24 11.07 16.84
CA GLY A 105 -4.62 10.69 17.20
C GLY A 105 -4.83 9.22 17.61
N ASP A 106 -5.93 8.93 18.29
CA ASP A 106 -6.35 7.55 18.61
C ASP A 106 -6.59 6.72 17.33
N PHE A 107 -7.10 7.38 16.31
CA PHE A 107 -7.38 6.82 14.99
C PHE A 107 -6.76 7.70 13.91
N VAL A 108 -6.27 7.07 12.84
CA VAL A 108 -5.63 7.76 11.73
C VAL A 108 -6.33 7.40 10.44
N TYR A 109 -6.91 8.40 9.78
CA TYR A 109 -7.35 8.29 8.40
C TYR A 109 -6.16 8.49 7.47
N GLU A 110 -6.03 7.60 6.49
CA GLU A 110 -5.04 7.71 5.43
C GLU A 110 -5.78 7.87 4.09
N PHE A 111 -5.61 9.04 3.46
CA PHE A 111 -6.13 9.36 2.14
C PHE A 111 -4.99 9.34 1.11
N ASP A 112 -4.99 8.29 0.27
CA ASP A 112 -3.96 8.07 -0.77
C ASP A 112 -4.18 8.94 -2.03
N ASP A 113 -5.37 9.53 -2.15
CA ASP A 113 -5.81 10.37 -3.26
C ASP A 113 -6.89 11.33 -2.73
N ILE A 114 -6.83 12.59 -3.17
CA ILE A 114 -7.77 13.64 -2.76
C ILE A 114 -8.91 13.85 -3.75
N ASN A 115 -9.05 13.01 -4.78
CA ASN A 115 -10.21 13.06 -5.66
C ASN A 115 -11.33 12.18 -5.07
N PRO A 116 -12.34 12.75 -4.37
CA PRO A 116 -13.40 11.96 -3.77
C PRO A 116 -14.27 11.35 -4.86
N ASP A 117 -14.27 10.02 -4.94
CA ASP A 117 -15.20 9.25 -5.76
C ASP A 117 -16.30 8.57 -4.91
N TYR A 118 -16.36 8.92 -3.61
CA TYR A 118 -17.22 8.32 -2.59
C TYR A 118 -18.19 9.33 -1.95
N PRO A 119 -19.35 8.87 -1.44
CA PRO A 119 -20.24 9.73 -0.66
C PRO A 119 -19.58 10.16 0.67
N PRO A 120 -19.83 11.39 1.16
CA PRO A 120 -19.28 11.87 2.43
C PRO A 120 -19.63 10.96 3.63
N ARG A 121 -20.83 10.36 3.62
CA ARG A 121 -21.31 9.42 4.65
C ARG A 121 -20.36 8.23 4.86
N LEU A 122 -19.62 7.83 3.82
CA LEU A 122 -18.69 6.71 3.88
C LEU A 122 -17.58 6.94 4.91
N ILE A 123 -17.15 8.18 5.13
CA ILE A 123 -16.15 8.52 6.14
C ILE A 123 -16.63 8.07 7.53
N ARG A 124 -17.89 8.39 7.88
CA ARG A 124 -18.48 7.97 9.16
C ARG A 124 -18.73 6.47 9.24
N GLU A 125 -19.22 5.85 8.16
CA GLU A 125 -19.49 4.40 8.15
C GLU A 125 -18.23 3.57 8.42
N VAL A 126 -17.08 3.98 7.88
CA VAL A 126 -15.80 3.30 8.11
C VAL A 126 -15.39 3.43 9.59
N TYR A 127 -15.62 4.59 10.22
CA TYR A 127 -15.41 4.78 11.66
C TYR A 127 -16.33 3.89 12.51
N ASP A 128 -17.62 3.85 12.22
CA ASP A 128 -18.58 3.04 12.99
C ASP A 128 -18.23 1.55 12.90
N ARG A 129 -17.74 1.10 11.74
CA ARG A 129 -17.22 -0.27 11.58
C ARG A 129 -15.97 -0.49 12.42
N MET A 130 -15.07 0.49 12.53
CA MET A 130 -13.90 0.37 13.40
C MET A 130 -14.32 0.21 14.87
N LEU A 131 -15.32 0.96 15.34
CA LEU A 131 -15.87 0.81 16.69
C LEU A 131 -16.48 -0.57 16.96
N SER A 132 -16.91 -1.30 15.94
CA SER A 132 -17.39 -2.70 16.09
C SER A 132 -16.27 -3.73 16.37
N GLY A 133 -15.02 -3.30 16.52
CA GLY A 133 -13.89 -4.12 16.96
C GLY A 133 -12.90 -4.50 15.86
N TYR A 134 -12.88 -3.76 14.75
CA TYR A 134 -11.87 -3.89 13.69
C TYR A 134 -10.73 -2.89 13.91
N ASP A 135 -9.50 -3.31 13.62
CA ASP A 135 -8.30 -2.48 13.81
C ASP A 135 -7.93 -1.66 12.58
N ILE A 136 -8.37 -2.14 11.41
CA ILE A 136 -8.11 -1.56 10.09
C ILE A 136 -9.41 -1.66 9.30
N VAL A 137 -9.95 -0.53 8.87
CA VAL A 137 -11.14 -0.52 8.01
C VAL A 137 -10.82 0.30 6.76
N SER A 138 -10.98 -0.33 5.60
CA SER A 138 -10.70 0.29 4.30
C SER A 138 -11.99 0.52 3.52
N ALA A 139 -12.06 1.60 2.75
CA ALA A 139 -13.10 1.85 1.76
C ALA A 139 -12.58 1.49 0.37
N GLY A 140 -13.29 0.59 -0.34
CA GLY A 140 -12.92 0.13 -1.67
C GLY A 140 -14.04 0.33 -2.69
N CYS A 141 -13.72 0.97 -3.81
CA CYS A 141 -14.64 1.13 -4.93
C CYS A 141 -14.84 -0.20 -5.68
N ARG A 142 -16.09 -0.58 -5.98
CA ARG A 142 -16.48 -1.76 -6.78
C ARG A 142 -16.21 -1.63 -8.30
N GLY A 143 -15.55 -0.56 -8.73
CA GLY A 143 -15.30 -0.24 -10.14
C GLY A 143 -14.31 -1.16 -10.88
N ARG A 144 -14.10 -0.87 -12.18
CA ARG A 144 -13.18 -1.62 -13.03
C ARG A 144 -11.72 -1.45 -12.56
N ILE A 145 -11.22 -2.47 -11.87
CA ILE A 145 -9.81 -2.59 -11.51
C ILE A 145 -9.00 -2.85 -12.80
N ARG A 146 -7.88 -2.15 -12.97
CA ARG A 146 -6.94 -2.40 -14.08
C ARG A 146 -6.50 -3.86 -14.08
N LEU A 147 -6.39 -4.48 -15.26
CA LEU A 147 -5.98 -5.88 -15.38
C LEU A 147 -4.64 -6.16 -14.69
N THR A 148 -3.68 -5.24 -14.77
CA THR A 148 -2.37 -5.36 -14.11
C THR A 148 -2.50 -5.41 -12.58
N SER A 149 -3.31 -4.52 -12.00
CA SER A 149 -3.59 -4.52 -10.55
C SER A 149 -4.36 -5.77 -10.13
N ARG A 150 -5.32 -6.23 -10.95
CA ARG A 150 -6.06 -7.46 -10.69
C ARG A 150 -5.15 -8.68 -10.67
N LEU A 151 -4.19 -8.75 -11.59
CA LEU A 151 -3.21 -9.82 -11.67
C LEU A 151 -2.26 -9.79 -10.46
N PHE A 152 -1.78 -8.61 -10.07
CA PHE A 152 -0.99 -8.43 -8.85
C PHE A 152 -1.75 -8.88 -7.60
N TYR A 153 -3.00 -8.43 -7.42
CA TYR A 153 -3.82 -8.85 -6.28
C TYR A 153 -4.10 -10.35 -6.30
N PHE A 154 -4.32 -10.94 -7.48
CA PHE A 154 -4.52 -12.38 -7.63
C PHE A 154 -3.29 -13.17 -7.18
N PHE A 155 -2.10 -12.84 -7.71
CA PHE A 155 -0.87 -13.52 -7.33
C PHE A 155 -0.51 -13.30 -5.86
N TYR A 156 -0.69 -12.07 -5.35
CA TYR A 156 -0.46 -11.77 -3.95
C TYR A 156 -1.39 -12.58 -3.04
N ASN A 157 -2.70 -12.57 -3.30
CA ASN A 157 -3.68 -13.27 -2.45
C ASN A 157 -3.54 -14.80 -2.54
N MET A 158 -3.04 -15.33 -3.66
CA MET A 158 -2.76 -16.77 -3.81
C MET A 158 -1.51 -17.21 -3.02
N THR A 159 -0.53 -16.32 -2.87
CA THR A 159 0.80 -16.67 -2.33
C THR A 159 1.00 -16.22 -0.89
N SER A 160 0.26 -15.19 -0.47
CA SER A 160 0.25 -14.68 0.89
C SER A 160 -0.37 -15.68 1.86
N LYS A 161 0.23 -15.77 3.06
CA LYS A 161 -0.32 -16.56 4.17
C LYS A 161 -1.42 -15.80 4.93
N SER A 162 -1.69 -14.55 4.58
CA SER A 162 -2.72 -13.75 5.26
C SER A 162 -4.13 -14.23 4.92
N LYS A 163 -5.01 -14.20 5.92
CA LYS A 163 -6.45 -14.42 5.77
C LYS A 163 -7.16 -13.22 5.12
N ASN A 164 -6.50 -12.06 5.09
CA ASN A 164 -7.06 -10.80 4.64
C ASN A 164 -6.47 -10.49 3.27
N GLY A 165 -7.29 -10.60 2.23
CA GLY A 165 -6.88 -10.30 0.85
C GLY A 165 -6.67 -8.80 0.65
N ILE A 166 -5.78 -8.43 -0.26
CA ILE A 166 -5.59 -7.04 -0.69
C ILE A 166 -6.51 -6.74 -1.87
N GLY A 167 -7.05 -5.52 -1.90
CA GLY A 167 -7.85 -5.01 -3.01
C GLY A 167 -7.60 -3.54 -3.31
N HIS A 168 -8.43 -3.00 -4.19
CA HIS A 168 -8.48 -1.57 -4.44
C HIS A 168 -9.09 -0.86 -3.23
N GLU A 169 -8.41 0.18 -2.75
CA GLU A 169 -8.82 0.96 -1.58
C GLU A 169 -8.57 2.42 -1.91
N THR A 170 -9.53 3.26 -1.57
CA THR A 170 -9.49 4.70 -1.82
C THR A 170 -8.96 5.45 -0.60
N PHE A 171 -9.45 5.08 0.58
CA PHE A 171 -8.93 5.53 1.86
C PHE A 171 -9.14 4.45 2.91
N ARG A 172 -8.54 4.64 4.09
CA ARG A 172 -8.73 3.75 5.24
C ARG A 172 -8.64 4.52 6.54
N ILE A 173 -9.09 3.87 7.61
CA ILE A 173 -8.85 4.27 8.99
C ILE A 173 -8.10 3.15 9.71
N LEU A 174 -7.15 3.55 10.54
CA LEU A 174 -6.29 2.68 11.34
C LEU A 174 -6.44 3.05 12.81
N SER A 175 -6.52 2.04 13.67
CA SER A 175 -6.34 2.24 15.11
C SER A 175 -4.88 2.50 15.45
N ARG A 176 -4.63 3.25 16.53
CA ARG A 176 -3.27 3.40 17.08
C ARG A 176 -2.60 2.06 17.37
N ARG A 177 -3.37 1.04 17.78
CA ARG A 177 -2.91 -0.35 17.95
C ARG A 177 -2.38 -0.93 16.63
N ALA A 178 -3.07 -0.73 15.52
CA ALA A 178 -2.64 -1.19 14.21
C ALA A 178 -1.33 -0.54 13.76
N ILE A 179 -1.23 0.79 13.90
CA ILE A 179 -0.03 1.54 13.56
C ILE A 179 1.17 1.02 14.35
N ASN A 180 1.03 0.88 15.68
CA ASN A 180 2.10 0.40 16.54
C ASN A 180 2.50 -1.06 16.21
N ARG A 181 1.53 -1.92 15.87
CA ARG A 181 1.80 -3.30 15.42
C ARG A 181 2.62 -3.30 14.13
N VAL A 182 2.21 -2.52 13.14
CA VAL A 182 2.89 -2.44 11.84
C VAL A 182 4.32 -1.91 12.03
N MET A 183 4.50 -0.88 12.85
CA MET A 183 5.81 -0.34 13.20
C MET A 183 6.73 -1.37 13.89
N SER A 184 6.17 -2.32 14.63
CA SER A 184 6.94 -3.42 15.25
C SER A 184 7.36 -4.52 14.27
N MET A 185 6.68 -4.66 13.12
CA MET A 185 7.02 -5.66 12.10
C MET A 185 8.21 -5.27 11.23
N GLY A 186 8.46 -3.97 11.08
CA GLY A 186 9.55 -3.45 10.29
C GLY A 186 9.47 -1.93 10.25
N GLN A 187 10.64 -1.27 10.21
CA GLN A 187 10.67 0.19 10.12
C GLN A 187 10.44 0.70 8.69
N TYR A 188 10.72 -0.14 7.68
CA TYR A 188 10.46 0.13 6.28
C TYR A 188 9.23 -0.63 5.80
N ILE A 189 8.25 0.12 5.31
CA ILE A 189 7.00 -0.41 4.77
C ILE A 189 7.00 -0.10 3.28
N PRO A 190 7.48 -1.03 2.42
CA PRO A 190 7.54 -0.81 0.97
C PRO A 190 6.13 -0.66 0.39
N TYR A 191 5.14 -1.33 1.01
CA TYR A 191 3.74 -1.20 0.63
C TYR A 191 2.83 -1.42 1.82
N ARG A 192 2.19 -0.33 2.26
CA ARG A 192 1.34 -0.35 3.47
C ARG A 192 0.23 -1.37 3.38
N LYS A 193 -0.39 -1.56 2.20
CA LYS A 193 -1.48 -2.54 2.03
C LYS A 193 -1.05 -3.96 2.38
N ALA A 194 0.15 -4.36 1.96
CA ALA A 194 0.67 -5.69 2.26
C ALA A 194 1.05 -5.86 3.73
N VAL A 195 1.64 -4.84 4.35
CA VAL A 195 1.97 -4.91 5.78
C VAL A 195 0.69 -4.95 6.63
N TYR A 196 -0.31 -4.14 6.27
CA TYR A 196 -1.60 -4.10 6.97
C TYR A 196 -2.36 -5.42 6.82
N ALA A 197 -2.36 -6.03 5.63
CA ALA A 197 -2.92 -7.36 5.44
C ALA A 197 -2.21 -8.44 6.27
N ASN A 198 -0.88 -8.34 6.48
CA ASN A 198 -0.11 -9.32 7.24
C ASN A 198 0.07 -8.99 8.73
N CYS A 199 -0.49 -7.90 9.25
CA CYS A 199 -0.28 -7.49 10.65
C CYS A 199 -0.98 -8.39 11.68
N GLY A 200 -1.83 -9.31 11.21
CA GLY A 200 -2.56 -10.29 12.02
C GLY A 200 -3.72 -9.70 12.82
N LEU A 201 -4.03 -8.42 12.63
CA LEU A 201 -5.17 -7.76 13.27
C LEU A 201 -6.45 -7.91 12.42
N LYS A 202 -7.60 -7.62 13.03
CA LYS A 202 -8.90 -7.70 12.35
C LYS A 202 -9.01 -6.58 11.34
N THR A 203 -9.12 -6.92 10.05
CA THR A 203 -9.35 -5.94 8.98
C THR A 203 -10.70 -6.14 8.32
N TYR A 204 -11.31 -5.05 7.83
CA TYR A 204 -12.57 -5.06 7.08
C TYR A 204 -12.50 -4.11 5.89
N THR A 205 -13.07 -4.49 4.76
CA THR A 205 -13.17 -3.63 3.58
C THR A 205 -14.62 -3.35 3.26
N LEU A 206 -15.03 -2.10 3.41
CA LEU A 206 -16.34 -1.62 3.02
C LEU A 206 -16.33 -1.32 1.52
N SER A 207 -17.23 -1.95 0.78
CA SER A 207 -17.35 -1.78 -0.67
C SER A 207 -18.41 -0.75 -1.01
N TYR A 208 -18.09 0.23 -1.87
CA TYR A 208 -19.04 1.23 -2.35
C TYR A 208 -19.02 1.35 -3.88
N GLU A 209 -20.06 1.98 -4.42
CA GLU A 209 -20.13 2.33 -5.85
C GLU A 209 -19.64 3.76 -6.08
N SER A 210 -18.79 3.94 -7.10
CA SER A 210 -18.25 5.26 -7.44
C SER A 210 -19.37 6.22 -7.84
N GLN A 211 -19.39 7.41 -7.25
CA GLN A 211 -20.33 8.47 -7.62
C GLN A 211 -19.88 9.27 -8.86
N GLY A 212 -18.87 8.78 -9.58
CA GLY A 212 -18.14 9.56 -10.57
C GLY A 212 -17.06 10.41 -9.89
N GLY A 213 -16.01 10.68 -10.65
CA GLY A 213 -14.90 11.54 -10.24
C GLY A 213 -14.17 12.02 -11.48
N THR A 214 -13.56 13.21 -11.40
CA THR A 214 -12.82 13.77 -12.54
C THR A 214 -11.66 12.82 -12.87
N LYS A 215 -11.51 12.41 -14.14
CA LYS A 215 -10.39 11.54 -14.52
C LYS A 215 -9.09 12.32 -14.37
N ARG A 216 -8.34 12.04 -13.31
CA ARG A 216 -7.01 12.60 -13.11
C ARG A 216 -6.02 11.99 -14.11
N ASN A 217 -5.34 12.84 -14.87
CA ASN A 217 -4.19 12.44 -15.67
C ASN A 217 -2.96 12.29 -14.77
N LYS A 218 -2.88 11.20 -14.00
CA LYS A 218 -1.67 10.87 -13.24
C LYS A 218 -0.48 10.79 -14.18
N SER A 219 0.63 11.43 -13.79
CA SER A 219 1.83 11.54 -14.60
C SER A 219 2.40 10.15 -14.93
N LYS A 220 3.25 10.06 -15.97
CA LYS A 220 3.94 8.80 -16.30
C LYS A 220 4.82 8.34 -15.13
N THR A 221 5.40 9.27 -14.39
CA THR A 221 6.25 9.03 -13.22
C THR A 221 5.46 8.38 -12.08
N ASP A 222 4.31 8.95 -11.70
CA ASP A 222 3.42 8.36 -10.68
C ASP A 222 2.99 6.93 -11.02
N ARG A 223 2.78 6.66 -12.31
CA ARG A 223 2.38 5.33 -12.78
C ARG A 223 3.54 4.35 -12.70
N SER A 224 4.73 4.76 -13.14
CA SER A 224 5.94 3.95 -13.11
C SER A 224 6.30 3.55 -11.69
N GLU A 225 6.29 4.51 -10.76
CA GLU A 225 6.58 4.25 -9.36
C GLU A 225 5.56 3.33 -8.70
N ARG A 226 4.26 3.53 -8.96
CA ARG A 226 3.24 2.61 -8.43
C ARG A 226 3.45 1.18 -8.92
N THR A 227 3.92 0.98 -10.15
CA THR A 227 4.26 -0.35 -10.66
C THR A 227 5.56 -0.90 -10.08
N SER A 228 6.62 -0.10 -9.93
CA SER A 228 7.87 -0.57 -9.32
C SER A 228 7.65 -0.91 -7.85
N LEU A 229 6.98 -0.04 -7.08
CA LEU A 229 6.62 -0.29 -5.68
C LEU A 229 5.79 -1.57 -5.52
N ALA A 230 4.82 -1.80 -6.41
CA ALA A 230 4.02 -3.02 -6.38
C ALA A 230 4.87 -4.26 -6.69
N MET A 231 5.77 -4.19 -7.69
CA MET A 231 6.67 -5.30 -8.03
C MET A 231 7.68 -5.58 -6.92
N ASP A 232 8.30 -4.54 -6.38
CA ASP A 232 9.19 -4.63 -5.24
C ASP A 232 8.46 -5.29 -4.07
N SER A 233 7.27 -4.80 -3.74
CA SER A 233 6.46 -5.36 -2.64
C SER A 233 5.98 -6.77 -2.89
N PHE A 234 5.70 -7.12 -4.15
CA PHE A 234 5.46 -8.51 -4.55
C PHE A 234 6.67 -9.38 -4.17
N ILE A 235 7.87 -8.95 -4.55
CA ILE A 235 9.13 -9.66 -4.28
C ILE A 235 9.41 -9.72 -2.77
N TYR A 236 9.18 -8.63 -2.04
CA TYR A 236 9.44 -8.54 -0.59
C TYR A 236 8.50 -9.41 0.24
N PHE A 237 7.19 -9.39 -0.05
CA PHE A 237 6.18 -10.06 0.79
C PHE A 237 5.83 -11.47 0.34
N THR A 238 6.25 -11.88 -0.85
CA THR A 238 5.93 -13.20 -1.38
C THR A 238 7.19 -14.01 -1.64
N ASN A 239 7.19 -15.27 -1.23
CA ASN A 239 8.28 -16.22 -1.56
C ASN A 239 8.14 -16.73 -3.01
N VAL A 240 7.62 -15.90 -3.92
CA VAL A 240 7.29 -16.32 -5.29
C VAL A 240 8.56 -16.64 -6.07
N LEU A 241 9.62 -15.84 -5.94
CA LEU A 241 10.89 -16.10 -6.62
C LEU A 241 11.49 -17.44 -6.17
N GLU A 242 11.49 -17.71 -4.86
CA GLU A 242 11.92 -18.99 -4.29
C GLU A 242 11.08 -20.14 -4.84
N ARG A 243 9.74 -20.03 -4.80
CA ARG A 243 8.82 -21.09 -5.24
C ARG A 243 8.90 -21.35 -6.75
N MET A 244 9.05 -20.30 -7.57
CA MET A 244 9.22 -20.44 -9.02
C MET A 244 10.54 -21.14 -9.34
N SER A 245 11.63 -20.74 -8.69
CA SER A 245 12.93 -21.38 -8.87
C SER A 245 12.91 -22.86 -8.44
N LEU A 246 12.27 -23.16 -7.30
CA LEU A 246 12.03 -24.54 -6.84
C LEU A 246 11.20 -25.35 -7.84
N ALA A 247 10.14 -24.78 -8.40
CA ALA A 247 9.28 -25.46 -9.35
C ALA A 247 10.03 -25.80 -10.64
N VAL A 248 10.79 -24.85 -11.19
CA VAL A 248 11.62 -25.08 -12.39
C VAL A 248 12.70 -26.12 -12.10
N SER A 249 13.40 -26.01 -10.96
CA SER A 249 14.38 -27.03 -10.54
C SER A 249 13.74 -28.41 -10.41
N SER A 250 12.54 -28.50 -9.84
CA SER A 250 11.80 -29.77 -9.69
C SER A 250 11.41 -30.38 -11.05
N ILE A 251 11.02 -29.55 -12.03
CA ILE A 251 10.72 -30.01 -13.39
C ILE A 251 11.99 -30.61 -14.03
N PHE A 252 13.12 -29.92 -13.92
CA PHE A 252 14.39 -30.44 -14.44
C PHE A 252 14.84 -31.71 -13.72
N LEU A 253 14.60 -31.82 -12.40
CA LEU A 253 14.85 -33.06 -11.65
C LEU A 253 14.05 -34.23 -12.24
N VAL A 254 12.74 -34.05 -12.45
CA VAL A 254 11.88 -35.08 -13.04
C VAL A 254 12.33 -35.43 -14.46
N PHE A 255 12.71 -34.44 -15.26
CA PHE A 255 13.24 -34.66 -16.60
C PHE A 255 14.55 -35.47 -16.57
N THR A 256 15.48 -35.13 -15.68
CA THR A 256 16.73 -35.89 -15.47
C THR A 256 16.44 -37.32 -15.03
N LEU A 257 15.51 -37.55 -14.10
CA LEU A 257 15.09 -38.89 -13.70
C LEU A 257 14.50 -39.68 -14.88
N GLY A 258 13.68 -39.03 -15.72
CA GLY A 258 13.13 -39.64 -16.94
C GLY A 258 14.22 -40.05 -17.94
N VAL A 259 15.23 -39.19 -18.13
CA VAL A 259 16.40 -39.52 -18.96
C VAL A 259 17.16 -40.71 -18.37
N ILE A 260 17.40 -40.75 -17.05
CA ILE A 260 18.07 -41.88 -16.39
C ILE A 260 17.30 -43.19 -16.60
N VAL A 261 15.99 -43.18 -16.41
CA VAL A 261 15.14 -44.37 -16.63
C VAL A 261 15.20 -44.84 -18.08
N TYR A 262 15.16 -43.90 -19.04
CA TYR A 262 15.31 -44.21 -20.46
C TYR A 262 16.67 -44.84 -20.77
N ILE A 263 17.76 -44.31 -20.19
CA ILE A 263 19.11 -44.87 -20.35
C ILE A 263 19.14 -46.31 -19.85
N VAL A 264 18.69 -46.54 -18.62
CA VAL A 264 18.67 -47.88 -18.03
C VAL A 264 17.81 -48.83 -18.88
N GLY A 265 16.62 -48.41 -19.31
CA GLY A 265 15.75 -49.19 -20.18
C GLY A 265 16.35 -49.49 -21.56
N SER A 266 17.12 -48.56 -22.13
CA SER A 266 17.82 -48.74 -23.40
C SER A 266 19.01 -49.71 -23.30
N VAL A 267 19.63 -49.87 -22.12
CA VAL A 267 20.66 -50.89 -21.91
C VAL A 267 20.05 -52.30 -21.90
N PHE A 268 18.78 -52.44 -21.50
CA PHE A 268 18.06 -53.71 -21.49
C PHE A 268 17.30 -54.02 -22.80
N SER A 269 17.20 -53.07 -23.73
CA SER A 269 16.54 -53.24 -25.04
C SER A 269 17.56 -53.24 -26.18
N GLU A 270 17.36 -54.05 -27.23
CA GLU A 270 18.24 -54.09 -28.41
C GLU A 270 18.24 -52.80 -29.26
N SER A 271 17.38 -51.83 -28.94
CA SER A 271 17.31 -50.53 -29.60
C SER A 271 18.48 -49.64 -29.16
N GLN A 272 19.53 -49.55 -29.98
CA GLN A 272 20.61 -48.61 -29.73
C GLN A 272 20.11 -47.16 -29.94
N PRO A 273 20.11 -46.32 -28.90
CA PRO A 273 19.80 -44.92 -29.06
C PRO A 273 20.85 -44.23 -29.94
N VAL A 274 20.45 -43.17 -30.65
CA VAL A 274 21.35 -42.36 -31.49
C VAL A 274 22.60 -41.96 -30.68
N GLU A 275 23.77 -42.25 -31.24
CA GLU A 275 25.05 -42.01 -30.57
C GLU A 275 25.17 -40.55 -30.12
N GLY A 276 25.64 -40.35 -28.87
CA GLY A 276 25.83 -39.04 -28.28
C GLY A 276 24.56 -38.32 -27.79
N TRP A 277 23.36 -38.76 -28.18
CA TRP A 277 22.11 -38.11 -27.71
C TRP A 277 21.93 -38.28 -26.19
N VAL A 278 22.18 -39.49 -25.70
CA VAL A 278 22.04 -39.85 -24.29
C VAL A 278 22.99 -39.04 -23.39
N SER A 279 24.27 -38.98 -23.74
CA SER A 279 25.27 -38.26 -22.95
C SER A 279 25.02 -36.75 -22.96
N THR A 280 24.64 -36.21 -24.12
CA THR A 280 24.32 -34.79 -24.29
C THR A 280 23.09 -34.39 -23.47
N MET A 281 22.01 -35.18 -23.54
CA MET A 281 20.76 -34.86 -22.84
C MET A 281 20.84 -35.12 -21.34
N GLY A 282 21.58 -36.15 -20.92
CA GLY A 282 21.91 -36.39 -19.52
C GLY A 282 22.70 -35.23 -18.91
N PHE A 283 23.77 -34.80 -19.58
CA PHE A 283 24.59 -33.66 -19.14
C PHE A 283 23.79 -32.36 -19.09
N LEU A 284 23.02 -32.03 -20.14
CA LEU A 284 22.17 -30.83 -20.17
C LEU A 284 21.15 -30.85 -19.03
N SER A 285 20.43 -31.95 -18.85
CA SER A 285 19.38 -32.04 -17.82
C SER A 285 19.94 -31.86 -16.41
N LEU A 286 21.04 -32.55 -16.09
CA LEU A 286 21.69 -32.47 -14.78
C LEU A 286 22.33 -31.10 -14.56
N GLY A 287 22.94 -30.52 -15.60
CA GLY A 287 23.50 -29.17 -15.58
C GLY A 287 22.43 -28.11 -15.28
N PHE A 288 21.30 -28.14 -16.00
CA PHE A 288 20.18 -27.23 -15.75
C PHE A 288 19.58 -27.44 -14.35
N PHE A 289 19.38 -28.68 -13.92
CA PHE A 289 18.92 -28.97 -12.56
C PHE A 289 19.84 -28.33 -11.50
N GLY A 290 21.17 -28.52 -11.64
CA GLY A 290 22.16 -27.94 -10.73
C GLY A 290 22.12 -26.42 -10.70
N VAL A 291 22.08 -25.77 -11.88
CA VAL A 291 22.02 -24.30 -11.99
C VAL A 291 20.76 -23.74 -11.32
N PHE A 292 19.58 -24.31 -11.62
CA PHE A 292 18.33 -23.84 -11.01
C PHE A 292 18.23 -24.16 -9.52
N SER A 293 18.80 -25.28 -9.07
CA SER A 293 18.90 -25.59 -7.64
C SER A 293 19.78 -24.58 -6.91
N LEU A 294 20.93 -24.21 -7.49
CA LEU A 294 21.85 -23.23 -6.90
C LEU A 294 21.19 -21.84 -6.86
N LEU A 295 20.52 -21.43 -7.95
CA LEU A 295 19.74 -20.20 -8.00
C LEU A 295 18.67 -20.16 -6.90
N THR A 296 18.03 -21.30 -6.63
CA THR A 296 17.05 -21.42 -5.55
C THR A 296 17.67 -21.14 -4.18
N PHE A 297 18.83 -21.71 -3.88
CA PHE A 297 19.54 -21.43 -2.62
C PHE A 297 19.93 -19.95 -2.52
N ILE A 298 20.46 -19.36 -3.58
CA ILE A 298 20.79 -17.92 -3.62
C ILE A 298 19.54 -17.08 -3.32
N MET A 299 18.42 -17.36 -3.99
CA MET A 299 17.16 -16.64 -3.77
C MET A 299 16.65 -16.80 -2.33
N LYS A 300 16.81 -17.99 -1.73
CA LYS A 300 16.45 -18.24 -0.34
C LYS A 300 17.29 -17.40 0.62
N TYR A 301 18.60 -17.40 0.42
CA TYR A 301 19.52 -16.60 1.24
C TYR A 301 19.24 -15.11 1.09
N LEU A 302 19.01 -14.63 -0.14
CA LEU A 302 18.65 -13.24 -0.41
C LEU A 302 17.36 -12.86 0.34
N SER A 303 16.32 -13.69 0.27
CA SER A 303 15.05 -13.48 0.98
C SER A 303 15.25 -13.39 2.50
N VAL A 304 16.08 -14.27 3.09
CA VAL A 304 16.40 -14.21 4.52
C VAL A 304 17.20 -12.95 4.86
N MET A 305 18.19 -12.58 4.05
CA MET A 305 18.99 -11.38 4.27
C MET A 305 18.13 -10.10 4.20
N LEU A 306 17.24 -10.03 3.20
CA LEU A 306 16.26 -8.97 3.05
C LEU A 306 15.38 -8.85 4.30
N SER A 307 14.93 -9.99 4.85
CA SER A 307 14.16 -10.04 6.10
C SER A 307 14.91 -9.50 7.32
N LEU A 308 16.24 -9.60 7.32
CA LEU A 308 17.10 -9.10 8.40
C LEU A 308 17.46 -7.61 8.23
N ILE A 309 17.49 -7.11 7.00
CA ILE A 309 17.92 -5.73 6.64
C ILE A 309 16.81 -4.67 6.82
N PHE A 310 15.57 -5.04 7.17
CA PHE A 310 14.42 -4.11 7.36
C PHE A 310 14.56 -3.00 8.45
N LYS A 311 15.79 -2.63 8.83
CA LYS A 311 16.18 -1.60 9.81
C LYS A 311 16.73 -0.28 9.21
N HIS A 312 16.41 0.11 7.98
CA HIS A 312 16.85 1.43 7.46
C HIS A 312 15.70 2.47 7.42
N GLN A 313 15.98 3.72 7.80
CA GLN A 313 15.06 4.87 7.69
C GLN A 313 14.90 5.25 6.20
N ARG A 314 13.69 5.33 5.63
CA ARG A 314 12.51 6.20 5.91
C ARG A 314 12.78 7.60 5.37
N TYR A 315 12.27 7.90 4.19
CA TYR A 315 12.00 9.23 3.61
C TYR A 315 12.73 10.50 4.13
N LEU A 316 13.07 11.40 3.21
CA LEU A 316 13.67 12.69 3.52
C LEU A 316 12.63 13.81 3.53
N ILE A 317 12.57 14.55 4.64
CA ILE A 317 11.70 15.71 4.85
C ILE A 317 12.56 16.96 4.77
N GLU A 318 12.13 17.95 3.97
CA GLU A 318 12.73 19.29 3.91
C GLU A 318 12.34 20.12 5.13
N GLY A 319 11.06 20.11 5.49
CA GLY A 319 10.54 20.86 6.62
C GLY A 319 9.12 20.50 6.97
N VAL A 320 8.69 20.95 8.14
CA VAL A 320 7.31 20.85 8.60
C VAL A 320 6.81 22.26 8.85
N GLU A 321 5.75 22.64 8.14
CA GLU A 321 5.11 23.94 8.25
C GLU A 321 3.77 23.78 8.98
N LYS A 322 3.59 24.52 10.07
CA LYS A 322 2.31 24.55 10.78
C LYS A 322 1.47 25.72 10.25
N ILE A 323 0.32 25.41 9.68
CA ILE A 323 -0.68 26.41 9.31
C ILE A 323 -1.54 26.62 10.55
N SER A 324 -1.06 27.43 11.49
CA SER A 324 -1.80 27.83 12.69
C SER A 324 -2.53 29.14 12.43
N GLU A 325 -3.70 29.32 13.05
CA GLU A 325 -4.31 30.64 13.27
C GLU A 325 -3.23 31.58 13.82
N ARG A 326 -3.16 32.78 13.24
CA ARG A 326 -2.25 33.84 13.67
C ARG A 326 -2.83 34.59 14.85
#